data_AF-A0A960LJH9-F1
#
_entry.id   AF-A0A960LJH9-F1
#
_cell.length_a   1.000
_cell.length_b   1.000
_cell.length_c   1.000
_cell.angle_alpha   90.00
_cell.angle_beta   90.00
_cell.angle_gamma   90.00
#
_symmetry.space_group_name_H-M   'P 1'
#
loop_
_entity.id
_entity.type
_entity.pdbx_description
1 polymer ?
#
loop_
_entity_poly.entity_id
_entity_poly.type
_entity_poly.pdbx_seq_one_letter_code
_entity_poly.pdbx_strand_id
1 'polypeptide(L)'
;MSRRLLATVGLGLLLGGSLVSPVVAAESGLWSLQPVKAVDPPEVGDQEWPRSEIDRFLLAIWERDGLRPLGDAAPEVLVRRLYFNLIGLPPTPEQIDDFVSNPDVETLVDELLDSPRFGEKWARHWLDLARYAESNGRDRNVVFAHAWRYRDWVVEALNRDLPYNEFVREQIAGDLLPGAGDSQIVATGFLTLGAKAFQEMDREKFLLDLVDEQIDVTTRSVLGLTVACARCHDHKFDPIPQADYYALAGIFLSSDTLHGPGPLYYQDHQHDVDVVAIGPEKAALDEGIRQWRAEILQRNNRAMELRSAGYRIRRQVTGTLREKGLQKPEEDPELLALNDKADVMYEEAKTLLVERDALFDQSPPAPGYAMAMQESKMPEDCHVRVRGVHTDCGDVIPRGRLTIPGMPALDEIGGGESGRRQLADWLVSEKNPLTARVMVNRVWYQLFGRGLVRTVDNFGVTGEAPTHPELLDFLATQFVREDQWSVKRLVKRILLTRTWQLASSDESGEATRDRRGPREGDEATRNGHGSGVDPGNSLYWRANLRRLEVESFRDAVLQISGQLDLSPPAEGSLLAETFLGKEYGSASSDRVNFDKEIAAYRHRTLYLPIVRNELPEILKQFDFA
;
A
#
# COMPACT_ATOMS: atom_id res chain seq x y z
N MET A 1 -57.31 44.37 -23.45
CA MET A 1 -57.43 45.71 -22.81
C MET A 1 -57.63 45.52 -21.32
N SER A 2 -56.83 46.24 -20.55
CA SER A 2 -56.49 46.13 -19.12
C SER A 2 -57.63 45.93 -18.13
N ARG A 3 -57.34 45.18 -17.05
CA ARG A 3 -57.63 45.56 -15.64
C ARG A 3 -57.09 44.54 -14.64
N ARG A 4 -56.24 45.00 -13.70
CA ARG A 4 -56.22 44.79 -12.22
C ARG A 4 -54.80 45.06 -11.70
N LEU A 5 -54.52 46.20 -11.08
CA LEU A 5 -54.70 46.61 -9.66
C LEU A 5 -53.81 45.86 -8.65
N LEU A 6 -52.99 46.67 -7.97
CA LEU A 6 -52.02 46.37 -6.89
C LEU A 6 -52.69 45.95 -5.56
N ALA A 7 -52.00 45.10 -4.77
CA ALA A 7 -51.47 45.39 -3.41
C ALA A 7 -51.05 44.07 -2.70
N THR A 8 -49.76 43.76 -2.48
CA THR A 8 -48.83 44.05 -1.35
C THR A 8 -49.00 43.26 -0.01
N VAL A 9 -47.85 42.66 0.40
CA VAL A 9 -47.32 42.33 1.75
C VAL A 9 -47.61 40.96 2.41
N GLY A 10 -46.50 40.27 2.81
CA GLY A 10 -46.43 39.32 3.93
C GLY A 10 -45.42 38.17 3.73
N LEU A 11 -44.11 38.42 3.63
CA LEU A 11 -43.07 38.17 4.64
C LEU A 11 -43.11 36.79 5.36
N GLY A 12 -42.09 35.96 5.11
CA GLY A 12 -41.51 35.04 6.09
C GLY A 12 -41.47 33.56 5.72
N LEU A 13 -40.33 33.07 5.21
CA LEU A 13 -39.55 32.04 5.89
C LEU A 13 -38.17 31.92 5.22
N LEU A 14 -37.12 32.14 6.01
CA LEU A 14 -35.73 31.86 5.68
C LEU A 14 -35.54 30.33 5.68
N LEU A 15 -35.29 29.75 4.51
CA LEU A 15 -34.62 28.46 4.39
C LEU A 15 -33.26 28.72 3.76
N GLY A 16 -32.25 28.84 4.63
CA GLY A 16 -30.85 28.78 4.24
C GLY A 16 -30.49 27.34 3.87
N GLY A 17 -30.81 26.94 2.66
CA GLY A 17 -30.17 25.81 1.99
C GLY A 17 -29.02 26.37 1.17
N SER A 18 -27.78 26.07 1.56
CA SER A 18 -26.63 26.31 0.70
C SER A 18 -26.70 25.33 -0.46
N LEU A 19 -27.46 25.69 -1.49
CA LEU A 19 -27.42 25.04 -2.79
C LEU A 19 -26.03 25.30 -3.37
N VAL A 20 -25.14 24.31 -3.24
CA VAL A 20 -23.99 24.22 -4.12
C VAL A 20 -24.57 24.06 -5.53
N SER A 21 -24.35 25.07 -6.38
CA SER A 21 -24.82 25.09 -7.76
C SER A 21 -24.34 23.83 -8.51
N PRO A 22 -25.22 23.11 -9.23
CA PRO A 22 -24.87 21.92 -10.01
C PRO A 22 -24.06 22.22 -11.29
N VAL A 23 -23.47 23.42 -11.39
CA VAL A 23 -22.82 23.92 -12.61
C VAL A 23 -21.36 23.43 -12.76
N VAL A 24 -20.71 22.94 -11.71
CA VAL A 24 -19.31 22.47 -11.83
C VAL A 24 -19.21 21.00 -12.30
N ALA A 25 -20.26 20.21 -12.14
CA ALA A 25 -20.22 18.76 -12.40
C ALA A 25 -20.41 18.35 -13.87
N ALA A 26 -20.77 19.28 -14.77
CA ALA A 26 -20.95 18.98 -16.20
C ALA A 26 -19.79 19.45 -17.10
N GLU A 27 -18.80 20.19 -16.55
CA GLU A 27 -17.75 20.89 -17.31
C GLU A 27 -16.33 20.67 -16.75
N SER A 28 -15.99 19.51 -16.16
CA SER A 28 -14.66 19.41 -15.53
C SER A 28 -13.50 19.61 -16.51
N GLY A 29 -13.68 19.29 -17.81
CA GLY A 29 -12.64 19.45 -18.84
C GLY A 29 -11.33 18.72 -18.52
N LEU A 30 -11.32 17.91 -17.46
CA LEU A 30 -10.11 17.37 -16.87
C LEU A 30 -9.63 16.23 -17.75
N TRP A 31 -8.39 16.36 -18.22
CA TRP A 31 -7.79 15.46 -19.19
C TRP A 31 -7.82 13.99 -18.73
N SER A 32 -7.64 13.76 -17.43
CA SER A 32 -7.53 12.42 -16.83
C SER A 32 -8.87 11.69 -16.74
N LEU A 33 -9.99 12.41 -16.75
CA LEU A 33 -11.35 11.85 -16.72
C LEU A 33 -11.95 11.67 -18.12
N GLN A 34 -11.26 12.12 -19.16
CA GLN A 34 -11.65 11.82 -20.53
C GLN A 34 -11.41 10.33 -20.83
N PRO A 35 -12.27 9.69 -21.65
CA PRO A 35 -12.02 8.32 -22.11
C PRO A 35 -10.62 8.18 -22.71
N VAL A 36 -9.99 7.02 -22.48
CA VAL A 36 -8.69 6.69 -23.10
C VAL A 36 -8.87 6.63 -24.61
N LYS A 37 -8.06 7.39 -25.34
CA LYS A 37 -8.10 7.40 -26.81
C LYS A 37 -7.17 6.34 -27.36
N ALA A 38 -7.63 5.60 -28.37
CA ALA A 38 -6.71 4.85 -29.23
C ALA A 38 -6.00 5.88 -30.13
N VAL A 39 -4.70 6.00 -29.98
CA VAL A 39 -3.86 6.96 -30.73
C VAL A 39 -2.89 6.18 -31.59
N ASP A 40 -2.83 6.48 -32.88
CA ASP A 40 -1.83 5.90 -33.78
C ASP A 40 -0.47 6.59 -33.59
N PRO A 41 0.66 5.87 -33.73
CA PRO A 41 1.99 6.49 -33.66
C PRO A 41 2.15 7.60 -34.71
N PRO A 42 2.70 8.77 -34.36
CA PRO A 42 2.81 9.89 -35.28
C PRO A 42 3.83 9.62 -36.40
N GLU A 43 3.64 10.29 -37.54
CA GLU A 43 4.67 10.38 -38.57
C GLU A 43 5.80 11.30 -38.10
N VAL A 44 7.04 10.90 -38.39
CA VAL A 44 8.28 11.60 -38.00
C VAL A 44 9.14 11.90 -39.23
N GLY A 45 9.97 12.92 -39.18
CA GLY A 45 10.90 13.27 -40.24
C GLY A 45 12.01 12.22 -40.40
N ASP A 46 12.65 11.85 -39.30
CA ASP A 46 13.65 10.78 -39.26
C ASP A 46 12.99 9.41 -39.02
N GLN A 47 12.85 8.63 -40.09
CA GLN A 47 12.25 7.29 -40.04
C GLN A 47 13.23 6.21 -39.58
N GLU A 48 14.53 6.47 -39.58
CA GLU A 48 15.56 5.50 -39.19
C GLU A 48 15.88 5.57 -37.69
N TRP A 49 15.61 6.72 -37.04
CA TRP A 49 15.90 6.89 -35.63
C TRP A 49 15.06 5.99 -34.69
N PRO A 50 13.71 5.90 -34.82
CA PRO A 50 12.87 5.12 -33.92
C PRO A 50 13.12 3.61 -34.04
N ARG A 51 13.24 2.91 -32.90
CA ARG A 51 13.25 1.44 -32.86
C ARG A 51 11.88 0.84 -32.55
N SER A 52 10.96 1.67 -32.08
CA SER A 52 9.63 1.28 -31.64
C SER A 52 8.59 2.35 -31.97
N GLU A 53 7.32 2.02 -31.80
CA GLU A 53 6.23 2.99 -31.92
C GLU A 53 6.26 4.06 -30.82
N ILE A 54 6.73 3.71 -29.62
CA ILE A 54 6.90 4.67 -28.50
C ILE A 54 7.88 5.76 -28.92
N ASP A 55 9.02 5.38 -29.51
CA ASP A 55 10.06 6.31 -29.96
C ASP A 55 9.52 7.38 -30.93
N ARG A 56 8.51 7.06 -31.73
CA ARG A 56 7.88 8.02 -32.66
C ARG A 56 7.19 9.16 -31.93
N PHE A 57 6.52 8.89 -30.80
CA PHE A 57 5.86 9.95 -30.01
C PHE A 57 6.87 10.95 -29.43
N LEU A 58 8.01 10.45 -28.93
CA LEU A 58 9.06 11.30 -28.39
C LEU A 58 9.74 12.09 -29.50
N LEU A 59 10.12 11.42 -30.59
CA LEU A 59 10.79 12.05 -31.72
C LEU A 59 9.92 13.15 -32.37
N ALA A 60 8.63 12.93 -32.55
CA ALA A 60 7.72 13.94 -33.10
C ALA A 60 7.72 15.23 -32.27
N ILE A 61 7.78 15.12 -30.94
CA ILE A 61 7.89 16.28 -30.04
C ILE A 61 9.25 16.94 -30.17
N TRP A 62 10.32 16.16 -30.25
CA TRP A 62 11.66 16.73 -30.41
C TRP A 62 11.83 17.48 -31.73
N GLU A 63 11.36 16.90 -32.84
CA GLU A 63 11.39 17.53 -34.16
C GLU A 63 10.58 18.83 -34.18
N ARG A 64 9.38 18.83 -33.57
CA ARG A 64 8.54 20.03 -33.41
C ARG A 64 9.25 21.13 -32.62
N ASP A 65 9.93 20.76 -31.53
CA ASP A 65 10.53 21.70 -30.59
C ASP A 65 12.00 22.03 -30.92
N GLY A 66 12.53 21.51 -32.03
CA GLY A 66 13.92 21.71 -32.44
C GLY A 66 14.95 21.04 -31.51
N LEU A 67 14.52 20.06 -30.72
CA LEU A 67 15.34 19.26 -29.82
C LEU A 67 16.04 18.13 -30.58
N ARG A 68 17.25 17.80 -30.15
CA ARG A 68 17.99 16.63 -30.63
C ARG A 68 18.28 15.70 -29.47
N PRO A 69 17.91 14.41 -29.58
CA PRO A 69 18.25 13.43 -28.55
C PRO A 69 19.75 13.16 -28.52
N LEU A 70 20.25 12.69 -27.38
CA LEU A 70 21.60 12.15 -27.27
C LEU A 70 21.75 10.85 -28.05
N GLY A 71 23.01 10.41 -28.22
CA GLY A 71 23.32 9.09 -28.77
C GLY A 71 22.95 7.95 -27.82
N ASP A 72 23.03 6.73 -28.35
CA ASP A 72 22.78 5.50 -27.59
C ASP A 72 23.85 5.34 -26.49
N ALA A 73 23.45 4.79 -25.34
CA ALA A 73 24.38 4.51 -24.25
C ALA A 73 25.36 3.40 -24.63
N ALA A 74 26.58 3.46 -24.08
CA ALA A 74 27.56 2.40 -24.22
C ALA A 74 27.04 1.07 -23.63
N PRO A 75 27.42 -0.10 -24.18
CA PRO A 75 26.94 -1.40 -23.70
C PRO A 75 27.15 -1.64 -22.20
N GLU A 76 28.26 -1.18 -21.63
CA GLU A 76 28.59 -1.28 -20.20
C GLU A 76 27.59 -0.51 -19.32
N VAL A 77 27.09 0.61 -19.83
CA VAL A 77 26.05 1.41 -19.16
C VAL A 77 24.72 0.70 -19.26
N LEU A 78 24.38 0.14 -20.42
CA LEU A 78 23.11 -0.56 -20.65
C LEU A 78 22.98 -1.81 -19.77
N VAL A 79 23.98 -2.70 -19.74
CA VAL A 79 23.94 -3.91 -18.91
C VAL A 79 23.75 -3.56 -17.44
N ARG A 80 24.54 -2.60 -16.91
CA ARG A 80 24.41 -2.16 -15.52
C ARG A 80 23.02 -1.58 -15.26
N ARG A 81 22.50 -0.75 -16.17
CA ARG A 81 21.19 -0.13 -16.05
C ARG A 81 20.07 -1.17 -16.04
N LEU A 82 20.13 -2.18 -16.91
CA LEU A 82 19.14 -3.27 -16.98
C LEU A 82 19.10 -4.08 -15.69
N TYR A 83 20.26 -4.51 -15.20
CA TYR A 83 20.39 -5.28 -13.96
C TYR A 83 19.81 -4.55 -12.73
N PHE A 84 20.14 -3.26 -12.55
CA PHE A 84 19.59 -2.50 -11.42
C PHE A 84 18.09 -2.18 -11.56
N ASN A 85 17.59 -1.88 -12.78
CA ASN A 85 16.16 -1.58 -12.96
C ASN A 85 15.29 -2.84 -12.85
N LEU A 86 15.75 -3.99 -13.35
CA LEU A 86 14.94 -5.21 -13.38
C LEU A 86 15.06 -6.04 -12.11
N ILE A 87 16.27 -6.24 -11.59
CA ILE A 87 16.49 -7.16 -10.45
C ILE A 87 17.11 -6.51 -9.22
N GLY A 88 17.54 -5.24 -9.32
CA GLY A 88 18.07 -4.46 -8.20
C GLY A 88 19.47 -4.85 -7.73
N LEU A 89 20.19 -5.67 -8.51
CA LEU A 89 21.52 -6.20 -8.21
C LEU A 89 22.51 -5.82 -9.31
N PRO A 90 23.81 -5.63 -9.03
CA PRO A 90 24.83 -5.45 -10.06
C PRO A 90 25.05 -6.74 -10.90
N PRO A 91 25.41 -6.60 -12.19
CA PRO A 91 25.94 -7.72 -12.97
C PRO A 91 27.33 -8.14 -12.48
N THR A 92 27.69 -9.41 -12.67
CA THR A 92 29.07 -9.87 -12.45
C THR A 92 30.00 -9.40 -13.57
N PRO A 93 31.33 -9.38 -13.37
CA PRO A 93 32.28 -9.05 -14.43
C PRO A 93 32.10 -9.89 -15.69
N GLU A 94 31.85 -11.19 -15.54
CA GLU A 94 31.62 -12.10 -16.67
C GLU A 94 30.36 -11.74 -17.44
N GLN A 95 29.26 -11.42 -16.74
CA GLN A 95 28.02 -10.98 -17.36
C GLN A 95 28.18 -9.65 -18.12
N ILE A 96 29.04 -8.75 -17.64
CA ILE A 96 29.38 -7.51 -18.34
C ILE A 96 30.17 -7.85 -19.62
N ASP A 97 31.23 -8.65 -19.52
CA ASP A 97 32.09 -9.00 -20.64
C ASP A 97 31.32 -9.74 -21.75
N ASP A 98 30.43 -10.66 -21.37
CA ASP A 98 29.56 -11.40 -22.30
C ASP A 98 28.61 -10.46 -23.04
N PHE A 99 27.93 -9.56 -22.33
CA PHE A 99 27.01 -8.60 -22.94
C PHE A 99 27.73 -7.58 -23.84
N VAL A 100 28.86 -7.05 -23.39
CA VAL A 100 29.63 -6.04 -24.15
C VAL A 100 30.17 -6.63 -25.46
N SER A 101 30.55 -7.90 -25.45
CA SER A 101 31.07 -8.59 -26.64
C SER A 101 30.01 -8.78 -27.74
N ASN A 102 28.75 -8.97 -27.36
CA ASN A 102 27.63 -9.08 -28.30
C ASN A 102 26.33 -8.52 -27.67
N PRO A 103 26.12 -7.20 -27.70
CA PRO A 103 24.99 -6.57 -27.00
C PRO A 103 23.65 -6.98 -27.59
N ASP A 104 22.89 -7.76 -26.83
CA ASP A 104 21.51 -8.12 -27.12
C ASP A 104 20.62 -7.72 -25.93
N VAL A 105 19.99 -6.55 -26.07
CA VAL A 105 19.14 -5.99 -25.02
C VAL A 105 17.86 -6.81 -24.83
N GLU A 106 17.30 -7.35 -25.91
CA GLU A 106 16.02 -8.08 -25.81
C GLU A 106 16.19 -9.39 -25.06
N THR A 107 17.20 -10.18 -25.43
CA THR A 107 17.51 -11.44 -24.75
C THR A 107 17.81 -11.20 -23.27
N LEU A 108 18.62 -10.19 -22.94
CA LEU A 108 18.94 -9.89 -21.53
C LEU A 108 17.71 -9.40 -20.74
N VAL A 109 16.83 -8.61 -21.37
CA VAL A 109 15.57 -8.19 -20.72
C VAL A 109 14.70 -9.40 -20.41
N ASP A 110 14.55 -10.34 -21.34
CA ASP A 110 13.77 -11.56 -21.12
C ASP A 110 14.34 -12.40 -19.97
N GLU A 111 15.66 -12.62 -19.96
CA GLU A 111 16.35 -13.35 -18.88
C GLU A 111 16.14 -12.71 -17.50
N LEU A 112 16.24 -11.38 -17.42
CA LEU A 112 16.07 -10.65 -16.16
C LEU A 112 14.60 -10.56 -15.71
N LEU A 113 13.65 -10.50 -16.64
CA LEU A 113 12.22 -10.55 -16.33
C LEU A 113 11.77 -11.94 -15.84
N ASP A 114 12.38 -13.01 -16.35
CA ASP A 114 12.12 -14.38 -15.91
C ASP A 114 12.79 -14.73 -14.56
N SER A 115 13.75 -13.92 -14.12
CA SER A 115 14.39 -14.09 -12.83
C SER A 115 13.42 -13.87 -11.66
N PRO A 116 13.44 -14.71 -10.59
CA PRO A 116 12.64 -14.48 -9.39
C PRO A 116 13.01 -13.17 -8.66
N ARG A 117 14.16 -12.59 -9.02
CA ARG A 117 14.65 -11.31 -8.49
C ARG A 117 13.89 -10.12 -9.06
N PHE A 118 13.20 -10.30 -10.19
CA PHE A 118 12.32 -9.27 -10.75
C PHE A 118 11.21 -8.91 -9.75
N GLY A 119 10.47 -9.90 -9.26
CA GLY A 119 9.42 -9.70 -8.28
C GLY A 119 9.93 -9.07 -6.99
N GLU A 120 11.13 -9.45 -6.52
CA GLU A 120 11.73 -8.83 -5.33
C GLU A 120 12.01 -7.34 -5.54
N LYS A 121 12.58 -6.96 -6.69
CA LYS A 121 12.86 -5.56 -7.00
C LYS A 121 11.57 -4.77 -7.20
N TRP A 122 10.63 -5.31 -7.97
CA TRP A 122 9.42 -4.59 -8.38
C TRP A 122 8.34 -4.56 -7.29
N ALA A 123 8.33 -5.52 -6.36
CA ALA A 123 7.40 -5.52 -5.23
C ALA A 123 7.56 -4.29 -4.34
N ARG A 124 8.79 -3.81 -4.11
CA ARG A 124 9.06 -2.59 -3.34
C ARG A 124 8.18 -1.42 -3.79
N HIS A 125 8.13 -1.18 -5.10
CA HIS A 125 7.37 -0.08 -5.69
C HIS A 125 5.87 -0.17 -5.40
N TRP A 126 5.31 -1.38 -5.31
CA TRP A 126 3.91 -1.57 -4.90
C TRP A 126 3.73 -1.52 -3.39
N LEU A 127 4.68 -2.06 -2.63
CA LEU A 127 4.64 -2.09 -1.17
C LEU A 127 4.69 -0.69 -0.56
N ASP A 128 5.39 0.25 -1.20
CA ASP A 128 5.29 1.68 -0.88
C ASP A 128 3.84 2.19 -0.94
N LEU A 129 3.15 1.89 -2.05
CA LEU A 129 1.77 2.31 -2.29
C LEU A 129 0.77 1.61 -1.36
N ALA A 130 1.01 0.33 -1.05
CA ALA A 130 0.25 -0.44 -0.08
C ALA A 130 0.53 -0.01 1.37
N ARG A 131 1.42 0.95 1.58
CA ARG A 131 1.88 1.44 2.89
C ARG A 131 2.41 0.28 3.72
N TYR A 132 3.13 -0.66 3.10
CA TYR A 132 3.61 -1.86 3.76
C TYR A 132 4.54 -1.50 4.92
N ALA A 133 4.21 -2.07 6.08
CA ALA A 133 5.07 -2.16 7.22
C ALA A 133 4.57 -3.32 8.07
N GLU A 134 5.46 -3.91 8.85
CA GLU A 134 5.14 -5.01 9.75
C GLU A 134 4.70 -4.50 11.13
N SER A 135 4.28 -3.24 11.17
CA SER A 135 3.75 -2.60 12.37
C SER A 135 2.80 -1.46 12.02
N ASN A 136 2.06 -1.07 13.04
CA ASN A 136 1.07 -0.03 12.96
C ASN A 136 1.62 1.41 12.97
N GLY A 137 2.62 1.70 13.82
CA GLY A 137 3.28 3.01 13.87
C GLY A 137 2.44 4.22 14.30
N ARG A 138 1.24 4.06 14.84
CA ARG A 138 0.43 5.20 15.32
C ARG A 138 0.65 5.44 16.81
N ASP A 139 -0.42 5.43 17.59
CA ASP A 139 -0.43 5.58 19.05
C ASP A 139 0.20 4.40 19.81
N ARG A 140 0.10 3.20 19.24
CA ARG A 140 0.78 1.97 19.67
C ARG A 140 1.53 1.36 18.50
N ASN A 141 2.75 0.87 18.76
CA ASN A 141 3.57 0.20 17.75
C ASN A 141 3.32 -1.32 17.77
N VAL A 142 2.07 -1.70 17.53
CA VAL A 142 1.64 -3.10 17.46
C VAL A 142 2.21 -3.75 16.20
N VAL A 143 2.77 -4.95 16.35
CA VAL A 143 3.37 -5.73 15.26
C VAL A 143 2.28 -6.45 14.46
N PHE A 144 2.35 -6.31 13.14
CA PHE A 144 1.54 -7.05 12.18
C PHE A 144 2.27 -8.36 11.82
N ALA A 145 2.19 -9.35 12.71
CA ALA A 145 3.00 -10.58 12.64
C ALA A 145 2.81 -11.42 11.35
N HIS A 146 1.75 -11.17 10.59
CA HIS A 146 1.48 -11.87 9.32
C HIS A 146 1.52 -10.96 8.09
N ALA A 147 1.93 -9.70 8.23
CA ALA A 147 2.04 -8.76 7.10
C ALA A 147 3.00 -9.27 6.03
N TRP A 148 4.08 -9.95 6.42
CA TRP A 148 5.08 -10.51 5.50
C TRP A 148 4.49 -11.43 4.43
N ARG A 149 3.36 -12.10 4.71
CA ARG A 149 2.67 -12.93 3.72
C ARG A 149 2.12 -12.11 2.56
N TYR A 150 1.64 -10.90 2.84
CA TYR A 150 1.22 -9.98 1.79
C TYR A 150 2.41 -9.49 0.95
N ARG A 151 3.56 -9.18 1.58
CA ARG A 151 4.81 -8.87 0.85
C ARG A 151 5.19 -10.00 -0.09
N ASP A 152 5.22 -11.23 0.41
CA ASP A 152 5.60 -12.40 -0.38
C ASP A 152 4.58 -12.68 -1.49
N TRP A 153 3.29 -12.47 -1.22
CA TRP A 153 2.24 -12.54 -2.25
C TRP A 153 2.47 -11.50 -3.36
N VAL A 154 2.85 -10.25 -3.04
CA VAL A 154 3.16 -9.24 -4.07
C VAL A 154 4.37 -9.67 -4.91
N VAL A 155 5.44 -10.17 -4.28
CA VAL A 155 6.62 -10.70 -4.97
C VAL A 155 6.25 -11.83 -5.92
N GLU A 156 5.47 -12.80 -5.45
CA GLU A 156 5.05 -13.94 -6.24
C GLU A 156 4.09 -13.54 -7.37
N ALA A 157 3.14 -12.65 -7.10
CA ALA A 157 2.21 -12.13 -8.09
C ALA A 157 2.92 -11.45 -9.26
N LEU A 158 3.97 -10.67 -8.99
CA LEU A 158 4.80 -10.05 -10.03
C LEU A 158 5.67 -11.07 -10.76
N ASN A 159 6.25 -12.05 -10.05
CA ASN A 159 7.08 -13.08 -10.66
C ASN A 159 6.29 -13.99 -11.61
N ARG A 160 5.05 -14.36 -11.24
CA ARG A 160 4.13 -15.14 -12.09
C ARG A 160 3.44 -14.30 -13.18
N ASP A 161 3.76 -13.00 -13.25
CA ASP A 161 3.16 -12.03 -14.17
C ASP A 161 1.62 -12.03 -14.09
N LEU A 162 1.08 -11.99 -12.86
CA LEU A 162 -0.35 -11.86 -12.63
C LEU A 162 -0.85 -10.59 -13.33
N PRO A 163 -1.84 -10.69 -14.24
CA PRO A 163 -2.39 -9.51 -14.91
C PRO A 163 -2.80 -8.44 -13.90
N TYR A 164 -2.43 -7.19 -14.13
CA TYR A 164 -2.61 -6.10 -13.15
C TYR A 164 -4.09 -5.89 -12.75
N ASN A 165 -5.03 -6.13 -13.65
CA ASN A 165 -6.46 -6.11 -13.34
C ASN A 165 -6.85 -7.22 -12.33
N GLU A 166 -6.32 -8.43 -12.47
CA GLU A 166 -6.51 -9.51 -11.49
C GLU A 166 -5.77 -9.20 -10.18
N PHE A 167 -4.56 -8.64 -10.27
CA PHE A 167 -3.78 -8.23 -9.10
C PHE A 167 -4.53 -7.21 -8.24
N VAL A 168 -5.15 -6.19 -8.83
CA VAL A 168 -6.00 -5.23 -8.10
C VAL A 168 -7.26 -5.92 -7.58
N ARG A 169 -7.90 -6.76 -8.37
CA ARG A 169 -9.12 -7.47 -7.97
C ARG A 169 -8.91 -8.41 -6.79
N GLU A 170 -7.82 -9.18 -6.77
CA GLU A 170 -7.46 -10.06 -5.65
C GLU A 170 -7.22 -9.24 -4.36
N GLN A 171 -6.64 -8.05 -4.46
CA GLN A 171 -6.40 -7.18 -3.30
C GLN A 171 -7.67 -6.56 -2.71
N ILE A 172 -8.68 -6.28 -3.53
CA ILE A 172 -9.93 -5.65 -3.08
C ILE A 172 -10.96 -6.70 -2.63
N ALA A 173 -11.04 -7.83 -3.35
CA ALA A 173 -12.12 -8.81 -3.20
C ALA A 173 -11.64 -10.27 -3.37
N GLY A 174 -10.37 -10.56 -3.10
CA GLY A 174 -9.77 -11.89 -3.25
C GLY A 174 -10.55 -13.00 -2.55
N ASP A 175 -10.99 -12.77 -1.32
CA ASP A 175 -11.80 -13.70 -0.53
C ASP A 175 -13.20 -13.96 -1.13
N LEU A 176 -13.67 -13.09 -2.02
CA LEU A 176 -14.99 -13.17 -2.68
C LEU A 176 -14.91 -13.74 -4.11
N LEU A 177 -13.71 -14.09 -4.59
CA LEU A 177 -13.55 -14.64 -5.93
C LEU A 177 -14.06 -16.08 -6.01
N PRO A 178 -14.68 -16.48 -7.13
CA PRO A 178 -15.03 -17.87 -7.35
C PRO A 178 -13.78 -18.77 -7.25
N GLY A 179 -13.80 -19.74 -6.33
CA GLY A 179 -12.67 -20.64 -6.10
C GLY A 179 -11.49 -20.01 -5.34
N ALA A 180 -11.71 -18.90 -4.62
CA ALA A 180 -10.70 -18.25 -3.79
C ALA A 180 -9.95 -19.26 -2.89
N GLY A 181 -8.63 -19.31 -3.03
CA GLY A 181 -7.75 -20.06 -2.16
C GLY A 181 -7.02 -19.14 -1.17
N ASP A 182 -6.09 -19.73 -0.42
CA ASP A 182 -5.32 -18.98 0.58
C ASP A 182 -4.51 -17.83 -0.03
N SER A 183 -4.06 -17.97 -1.29
CA SER A 183 -3.37 -16.90 -2.03
C SER A 183 -4.25 -15.67 -2.21
N GLN A 184 -5.50 -15.83 -2.65
CA GLN A 184 -6.45 -14.72 -2.81
C GLN A 184 -6.86 -14.10 -1.48
N ILE A 185 -6.96 -14.91 -0.41
CA ILE A 185 -7.21 -14.39 0.94
C ILE A 185 -6.06 -13.48 1.38
N VAL A 186 -4.80 -13.92 1.23
CA VAL A 186 -3.61 -13.12 1.58
C VAL A 186 -3.54 -11.82 0.79
N ALA A 187 -3.97 -11.81 -0.47
CA ALA A 187 -4.00 -10.61 -1.31
C ALA A 187 -4.79 -9.46 -0.67
N THR A 188 -5.91 -9.77 0.01
CA THR A 188 -6.73 -8.77 0.70
C THR A 188 -6.05 -8.12 1.90
N GLY A 189 -4.87 -8.63 2.29
CA GLY A 189 -3.95 -7.98 3.22
C GLY A 189 -3.69 -6.51 2.85
N PHE A 190 -3.76 -6.14 1.57
CA PHE A 190 -3.72 -4.75 1.09
C PHE A 190 -4.64 -3.79 1.88
N LEU A 191 -5.88 -4.21 2.15
CA LEU A 191 -6.88 -3.41 2.87
C LEU A 191 -6.74 -3.48 4.40
N THR A 192 -5.88 -4.37 4.89
CA THR A 192 -5.60 -4.54 6.32
C THR A 192 -4.36 -3.77 6.77
N LEU A 193 -3.47 -3.39 5.84
CA LEU A 193 -2.25 -2.64 6.12
C LEU A 193 -2.54 -1.15 6.26
N GLY A 194 -1.71 -0.46 7.04
CA GLY A 194 -1.86 0.97 7.34
C GLY A 194 -1.88 1.25 8.84
N ALA A 195 -1.83 2.53 9.18
CA ALA A 195 -1.86 3.01 10.56
C ALA A 195 -3.29 2.97 11.14
N LYS A 196 -3.41 2.66 12.43
CA LYS A 196 -4.65 2.41 13.17
C LYS A 196 -4.52 2.97 14.57
N ALA A 197 -5.53 3.66 15.06
CA ALA A 197 -5.51 4.24 16.41
C ALA A 197 -5.96 3.19 17.44
N PHE A 198 -5.05 2.33 17.88
CA PHE A 198 -5.38 1.23 18.79
C PHE A 198 -5.68 1.68 20.23
N GLN A 199 -5.54 2.96 20.57
CA GLN A 199 -6.04 3.53 21.82
C GLN A 199 -7.40 4.21 21.67
N GLU A 200 -7.97 4.23 20.46
CA GLU A 200 -9.31 4.74 20.26
C GLU A 200 -10.34 3.79 20.89
N MET A 201 -11.05 4.31 21.88
CA MET A 201 -12.05 3.55 22.65
C MET A 201 -13.44 3.65 22.01
N ASP A 202 -13.67 4.68 21.19
CA ASP A 202 -14.90 4.80 20.41
C ASP A 202 -14.82 3.91 19.16
N ARG A 203 -15.52 2.78 19.21
CA ARG A 203 -15.55 1.79 18.12
C ARG A 203 -15.96 2.38 16.78
N GLU A 204 -16.95 3.27 16.77
CA GLU A 204 -17.45 3.84 15.51
C GLU A 204 -16.40 4.76 14.90
N LYS A 205 -15.74 5.59 15.72
CA LYS A 205 -14.64 6.42 15.26
C LYS A 205 -13.46 5.59 14.74
N PHE A 206 -13.09 4.53 15.44
CA PHE A 206 -12.04 3.61 15.00
C PHE A 206 -12.34 3.01 13.63
N LEU A 207 -13.56 2.49 13.44
CA LEU A 207 -13.98 1.90 12.16
C LEU A 207 -13.98 2.92 11.02
N LEU A 208 -14.46 4.14 11.26
CA LEU A 208 -14.44 5.20 10.24
C LEU A 208 -13.01 5.64 9.87
N ASP A 209 -12.09 5.68 10.84
CA ASP A 209 -10.67 5.94 10.56
C ASP A 209 -10.03 4.79 9.76
N LEU A 210 -10.39 3.54 10.03
CA LEU A 210 -9.92 2.39 9.26
C LEU A 210 -10.44 2.43 7.81
N VAL A 211 -11.71 2.77 7.62
CA VAL A 211 -12.33 2.89 6.30
C VAL A 211 -11.75 4.07 5.52
N ASP A 212 -11.43 5.18 6.18
CA ASP A 212 -10.73 6.30 5.57
C ASP A 212 -9.37 5.87 4.99
N GLU A 213 -8.61 5.09 5.76
CA GLU A 213 -7.34 4.49 5.28
C GLU A 213 -7.56 3.54 4.09
N GLN A 214 -8.66 2.77 4.05
CA GLN A 214 -8.98 1.86 2.95
C GLN A 214 -9.40 2.60 1.67
N ILE A 215 -10.19 3.66 1.81
CA ILE A 215 -10.56 4.55 0.70
C ILE A 215 -9.31 5.23 0.15
N ASP A 216 -8.47 5.78 1.03
CA ASP A 216 -7.28 6.52 0.60
C ASP A 216 -6.31 5.63 -0.18
N VAL A 217 -5.96 4.45 0.35
CA VAL A 217 -5.03 3.55 -0.33
C VAL A 217 -5.61 3.06 -1.65
N THR A 218 -6.89 2.68 -1.68
CA THR A 218 -7.51 2.14 -2.89
C THR A 218 -7.57 3.20 -3.99
N THR A 219 -8.04 4.40 -3.65
CA THR A 219 -8.28 5.45 -4.65
C THR A 219 -7.00 6.17 -5.07
N ARG A 220 -6.06 6.41 -4.15
CA ARG A 220 -4.76 7.01 -4.49
C ARG A 220 -3.87 6.03 -5.25
N SER A 221 -3.81 4.77 -4.81
CA SER A 221 -3.02 3.77 -5.53
C SER A 221 -3.66 3.45 -6.88
N VAL A 222 -4.92 3.06 -6.97
CA VAL A 222 -5.44 2.56 -8.26
C VAL A 222 -5.85 3.68 -9.22
N LEU A 223 -6.44 4.77 -8.71
CA LEU A 223 -7.01 5.83 -9.54
C LEU A 223 -6.15 7.11 -9.57
N GLY A 224 -5.16 7.25 -8.69
CA GLY A 224 -4.40 8.50 -8.57
C GLY A 224 -5.28 9.68 -8.14
N LEU A 225 -6.30 9.44 -7.32
CA LEU A 225 -7.23 10.46 -6.82
C LEU A 225 -7.19 10.55 -5.29
N THR A 226 -7.33 11.75 -4.74
CA THR A 226 -7.37 12.02 -3.30
C THR A 226 -8.79 12.00 -2.73
N VAL A 227 -9.51 10.89 -2.90
CA VAL A 227 -10.94 10.79 -2.52
C VAL A 227 -11.16 10.99 -1.02
N ALA A 228 -10.21 10.55 -0.18
CA ALA A 228 -10.31 10.68 1.28
C ALA A 228 -10.47 12.14 1.76
N CYS A 229 -10.04 13.13 0.96
CA CYS A 229 -10.25 14.54 1.27
C CYS A 229 -11.75 14.94 1.25
N ALA A 230 -12.62 14.14 0.63
CA ALA A 230 -14.06 14.35 0.61
C ALA A 230 -14.79 13.88 1.89
N ARG A 231 -14.06 13.34 2.88
CA ARG A 231 -14.62 12.85 4.15
C ARG A 231 -15.46 13.90 4.86
N CYS A 232 -14.96 15.13 4.97
CA CYS A 232 -15.59 16.17 5.79
C CYS A 232 -16.54 17.08 5.00
N HIS A 233 -16.30 17.26 3.72
CA HIS A 233 -17.08 18.10 2.81
C HIS A 233 -16.77 17.68 1.37
N ASP A 234 -17.56 18.14 0.39
CA ASP A 234 -17.26 17.92 -1.03
C ASP A 234 -15.80 18.27 -1.33
N HIS A 235 -15.12 17.44 -2.11
CA HIS A 235 -13.71 17.62 -2.37
C HIS A 235 -13.39 19.04 -2.86
N LYS A 236 -12.33 19.64 -2.32
CA LYS A 236 -12.05 21.08 -2.49
C LYS A 236 -11.89 21.53 -3.94
N PHE A 237 -11.35 20.66 -4.80
CA PHE A 237 -11.00 20.97 -6.18
C PHE A 237 -11.62 20.00 -7.18
N ASP A 238 -11.39 18.70 -6.97
CA ASP A 238 -12.01 17.65 -7.78
C ASP A 238 -13.52 17.57 -7.58
N PRO A 239 -14.29 17.22 -8.62
CA PRO A 239 -15.76 17.15 -8.59
C PRO A 239 -16.24 15.87 -7.88
N ILE A 240 -15.80 15.67 -6.64
CA ILE A 240 -16.11 14.49 -5.82
C ILE A 240 -17.02 14.93 -4.66
N PRO A 241 -18.34 14.67 -4.75
CA PRO A 241 -19.25 14.93 -3.65
C PRO A 241 -18.86 14.13 -2.40
N GLN A 242 -19.16 14.67 -1.23
CA GLN A 242 -19.02 13.95 0.05
C GLN A 242 -19.84 12.64 0.03
N ALA A 243 -20.98 12.62 -0.66
CA ALA A 243 -21.78 11.42 -0.83
C ALA A 243 -21.00 10.27 -1.49
N ASP A 244 -20.14 10.54 -2.47
CA ASP A 244 -19.32 9.51 -3.12
C ASP A 244 -18.34 8.86 -2.15
N TYR A 245 -17.73 9.65 -1.24
CA TYR A 245 -16.89 9.13 -0.17
C TYR A 245 -17.67 8.16 0.73
N TYR A 246 -18.89 8.55 1.15
CA TYR A 246 -19.70 7.70 2.01
C TYR A 246 -20.31 6.49 1.30
N ALA A 247 -20.52 6.57 -0.01
CA ALA A 247 -20.89 5.42 -0.84
C ALA A 247 -19.79 4.36 -0.84
N LEU A 248 -18.52 4.78 -0.96
CA LEU A 248 -17.36 3.88 -0.79
C LEU A 248 -17.19 3.42 0.66
N ALA A 249 -17.44 4.30 1.63
CA ALA A 249 -17.32 3.96 3.04
C ALA A 249 -18.28 2.83 3.45
N GLY A 250 -19.52 2.85 2.93
CA GLY A 250 -20.47 1.76 3.16
C GLY A 250 -19.96 0.40 2.65
N ILE A 251 -19.22 0.37 1.54
CA ILE A 251 -18.67 -0.89 0.99
C ILE A 251 -17.66 -1.49 1.96
N PHE A 252 -16.75 -0.66 2.47
CA PHE A 252 -15.71 -1.13 3.38
C PHE A 252 -16.24 -1.39 4.80
N LEU A 253 -17.20 -0.61 5.30
CA LEU A 253 -17.91 -0.89 6.56
C LEU A 253 -18.70 -2.20 6.52
N SER A 254 -19.10 -2.63 5.33
CA SER A 254 -19.77 -3.92 5.11
C SER A 254 -18.80 -5.11 5.05
N SER A 255 -17.57 -4.96 5.56
CA SER A 255 -16.55 -6.02 5.61
C SER A 255 -15.78 -5.99 6.93
N ASP A 256 -15.44 -7.16 7.44
CA ASP A 256 -14.57 -7.32 8.59
C ASP A 256 -13.10 -7.23 8.16
N THR A 257 -12.30 -6.44 8.87
CA THR A 257 -10.87 -6.26 8.59
C THR A 257 -10.05 -7.03 9.63
N LEU A 258 -9.51 -8.18 9.26
CA LEU A 258 -8.81 -9.11 10.13
C LEU A 258 -7.30 -8.83 10.07
N HIS A 259 -6.81 -7.98 10.97
CA HIS A 259 -5.47 -7.39 10.90
C HIS A 259 -4.48 -7.88 11.98
N GLY A 260 -4.79 -8.98 12.66
CA GLY A 260 -4.04 -9.44 13.82
C GLY A 260 -4.38 -8.66 15.09
N PRO A 261 -3.79 -9.07 16.22
CA PRO A 261 -4.30 -8.71 17.53
C PRO A 261 -4.37 -7.20 17.72
N GLY A 262 -5.60 -6.73 17.93
CA GLY A 262 -5.87 -5.39 18.39
C GLY A 262 -5.37 -5.15 19.83
N PRO A 263 -5.55 -3.92 20.34
CA PRO A 263 -5.12 -3.47 21.67
C PRO A 263 -5.66 -4.30 22.85
N LEU A 264 -6.67 -5.15 22.60
CA LEU A 264 -7.49 -5.86 23.58
C LEU A 264 -7.03 -7.29 23.85
N TYR A 265 -5.73 -7.56 23.81
CA TYR A 265 -5.15 -8.71 24.53
C TYR A 265 -5.43 -8.71 26.06
N TYR A 266 -6.29 -7.81 26.56
CA TYR A 266 -6.65 -7.76 27.97
C TYR A 266 -8.14 -7.79 28.33
N GLN A 267 -9.15 -7.33 27.55
CA GLN A 267 -10.46 -7.09 28.19
C GLN A 267 -11.78 -7.24 27.41
N ASP A 268 -11.87 -7.74 26.17
CA ASP A 268 -13.22 -7.95 25.61
C ASP A 268 -13.39 -9.23 24.75
N HIS A 269 -14.43 -9.99 25.08
CA HIS A 269 -14.66 -11.39 24.68
C HIS A 269 -15.60 -11.57 23.50
N GLN A 270 -15.39 -10.86 22.39
CA GLN A 270 -16.24 -11.04 21.19
C GLN A 270 -15.55 -11.10 19.83
N HIS A 271 -14.24 -11.34 19.73
CA HIS A 271 -13.58 -11.50 18.43
C HIS A 271 -12.76 -12.79 18.39
N ASP A 272 -13.46 -13.92 18.28
CA ASP A 272 -12.84 -15.10 17.69
C ASP A 272 -12.37 -14.68 16.28
N VAL A 273 -11.07 -14.82 15.97
CA VAL A 273 -10.41 -14.69 14.65
C VAL A 273 -10.07 -13.28 14.10
N ASP A 274 -9.21 -12.51 14.77
CA ASP A 274 -8.54 -11.30 14.19
C ASP A 274 -7.56 -11.61 13.02
N VAL A 275 -7.47 -12.87 12.57
CA VAL A 275 -6.69 -13.32 11.40
C VAL A 275 -7.39 -14.51 10.77
N VAL A 276 -7.14 -14.75 9.48
CA VAL A 276 -7.70 -15.90 8.75
C VAL A 276 -6.72 -17.06 8.78
N ALA A 277 -7.19 -18.24 9.17
CA ALA A 277 -6.43 -19.47 9.06
C ALA A 277 -6.28 -19.89 7.59
N ILE A 278 -5.05 -20.21 7.20
CA ILE A 278 -4.64 -20.66 5.87
C ILE A 278 -3.84 -21.96 5.99
N GLY A 279 -3.68 -22.65 4.87
CA GLY A 279 -2.96 -23.90 4.75
C GLY A 279 -3.86 -25.13 4.83
N PRO A 280 -3.30 -26.31 4.48
CA PRO A 280 -4.04 -27.56 4.37
C PRO A 280 -4.62 -28.04 5.72
N GLU A 281 -4.02 -27.60 6.83
CA GLU A 281 -4.39 -28.03 8.18
C GLU A 281 -5.52 -27.18 8.79
N LYS A 282 -5.96 -26.09 8.11
CA LYS A 282 -6.91 -25.11 8.67
C LYS A 282 -8.19 -25.76 9.23
N ALA A 283 -8.82 -26.65 8.47
CA ALA A 283 -10.08 -27.27 8.88
C ALA A 283 -9.92 -28.28 10.04
N ALA A 284 -8.74 -28.90 10.17
CA ALA A 284 -8.47 -29.91 11.20
C ALA A 284 -7.98 -29.30 12.52
N LEU A 285 -7.26 -28.17 12.45
CA LEU A 285 -6.70 -27.47 13.61
C LEU A 285 -7.66 -26.46 14.24
N ASP A 286 -8.59 -25.93 13.46
CA ASP A 286 -9.53 -24.87 13.86
C ASP A 286 -10.36 -25.22 15.11
N GLU A 287 -10.88 -26.44 15.22
CA GLU A 287 -11.68 -26.84 16.38
C GLU A 287 -10.83 -27.03 17.63
N GLY A 288 -9.66 -27.69 17.50
CA GLY A 288 -8.74 -27.88 18.61
C GLY A 288 -8.18 -26.55 19.13
N ILE A 289 -7.88 -25.60 18.24
CA ILE A 289 -7.42 -24.26 18.61
C ILE A 289 -8.53 -23.43 19.23
N ARG A 290 -9.76 -23.48 18.70
CA ARG A 290 -10.92 -22.80 19.31
C ARG A 290 -11.14 -23.28 20.74
N GLN A 291 -11.15 -24.60 20.95
CA GLN A 291 -11.33 -25.19 22.27
C GLN A 291 -10.20 -24.79 23.23
N TRP A 292 -8.95 -24.90 22.78
CA TRP A 292 -7.78 -24.48 23.54
C TRP A 292 -7.82 -22.98 23.92
N ARG A 293 -8.17 -22.10 22.98
CA ARG A 293 -8.33 -20.65 23.24
C ARG A 293 -9.45 -20.36 24.23
N ALA A 294 -10.61 -21.00 24.07
CA ALA A 294 -11.74 -20.85 24.98
C ALA A 294 -11.34 -21.24 26.42
N GLU A 295 -10.58 -22.33 26.56
CA GLU A 295 -10.07 -22.81 27.84
C GLU A 295 -9.05 -21.85 28.50
N ILE A 296 -8.15 -21.26 27.72
CA ILE A 296 -7.21 -20.23 28.19
C ILE A 296 -7.98 -18.99 28.65
N LEU A 297 -8.92 -18.50 27.84
CA LEU A 297 -9.72 -17.32 28.14
C LEU A 297 -10.55 -17.53 29.41
N GLN A 298 -11.24 -18.67 29.52
CA GLN A 298 -12.04 -18.99 30.69
C GLN A 298 -11.22 -18.92 31.98
N ARG A 299 -10.02 -19.52 32.01
CA ARG A 299 -9.13 -19.51 33.18
C ARG A 299 -8.60 -18.11 33.49
N ASN A 300 -8.18 -17.37 32.46
CA ASN A 300 -7.68 -16.01 32.61
C ASN A 300 -8.75 -15.07 33.16
N ASN A 301 -9.97 -15.12 32.62
CA ASN A 301 -11.10 -14.29 33.05
C ASN A 301 -11.45 -14.57 34.50
N ARG A 302 -11.56 -15.86 34.84
CA ARG A 302 -11.87 -16.28 36.20
C ARG A 302 -10.79 -15.82 37.20
N ALA A 303 -9.51 -15.94 36.83
CA ALA A 303 -8.40 -15.45 37.66
C ALA A 303 -8.48 -13.93 37.87
N MET A 304 -8.81 -13.16 36.84
CA MET A 304 -8.95 -11.70 36.92
C MET A 304 -10.16 -11.28 37.77
N GLU A 305 -11.30 -11.96 37.62
CA GLU A 305 -12.47 -11.77 38.49
C GLU A 305 -12.13 -11.99 39.96
N LEU A 306 -11.46 -13.09 40.28
CA LEU A 306 -11.03 -13.44 41.64
C LEU A 306 -10.06 -12.42 42.22
N ARG A 307 -9.06 -11.99 41.43
CA ARG A 307 -8.12 -10.93 41.85
C ARG A 307 -8.83 -9.61 42.13
N SER A 308 -9.77 -9.22 41.26
CA SER A 308 -10.57 -8.00 41.43
C SER A 308 -11.48 -8.08 42.67
N ALA A 309 -12.13 -9.23 42.90
CA ALA A 309 -12.92 -9.48 44.09
C ALA A 309 -12.06 -9.45 45.37
N GLY A 310 -10.94 -10.18 45.40
CA GLY A 310 -10.00 -10.20 46.52
C GLY A 310 -9.43 -8.81 46.82
N TYR A 311 -9.14 -8.01 45.80
CA TYR A 311 -8.69 -6.62 45.98
C TYR A 311 -9.74 -5.74 46.65
N ARG A 312 -11.01 -5.81 46.20
CA ARG A 312 -12.12 -5.08 46.83
C ARG A 312 -12.28 -5.45 48.30
N ILE A 313 -12.17 -6.74 48.61
CA ILE A 313 -12.23 -7.26 49.97
C ILE A 313 -11.06 -6.74 50.82
N ARG A 314 -9.81 -6.85 50.34
CA ARG A 314 -8.64 -6.31 51.06
C ARG A 314 -8.78 -4.82 51.31
N ARG A 315 -9.26 -4.05 50.33
CA ARG A 315 -9.51 -2.62 50.48
C ARG A 315 -10.55 -2.33 51.57
N GLN A 316 -11.62 -3.11 51.64
CA GLN A 316 -12.63 -3.02 52.70
C GLN A 316 -12.03 -3.36 54.07
N VAL A 317 -11.23 -4.43 54.18
CA VAL A 317 -10.52 -4.81 55.42
C VAL A 317 -9.61 -3.67 55.88
N THR A 318 -8.76 -3.14 54.99
CA THR A 318 -7.86 -2.02 55.33
C THR A 318 -8.62 -0.76 55.76
N GLY A 319 -9.73 -0.45 55.09
CA GLY A 319 -10.61 0.66 55.48
C GLY A 319 -11.17 0.47 56.88
N THR A 320 -11.71 -0.72 57.17
CA THR A 320 -12.33 -1.04 58.46
C THR A 320 -11.32 -1.11 59.61
N LEU A 321 -10.09 -1.62 59.36
CA LEU A 321 -9.00 -1.59 60.33
C LEU A 321 -8.69 -0.15 60.77
N ARG A 322 -8.60 0.77 59.79
CA ARG A 322 -8.36 2.20 60.04
C ARG A 322 -9.50 2.83 60.83
N GLU A 323 -10.75 2.50 60.53
CA GLU A 323 -11.93 2.99 61.25
C GLU A 323 -11.99 2.48 62.69
N LYS A 324 -11.65 1.21 62.93
CA LYS A 324 -11.65 0.58 64.26
C LYS A 324 -10.37 0.85 65.07
N GLY A 325 -9.35 1.49 64.49
CA GLY A 325 -8.07 1.74 65.14
C GLY A 325 -7.23 0.48 65.39
N LEU A 326 -7.50 -0.59 64.66
CA LEU A 326 -6.79 -1.87 64.75
C LEU A 326 -5.59 -1.87 63.80
N GLN A 327 -4.51 -2.59 64.15
CA GLN A 327 -3.33 -2.67 63.31
C GLN A 327 -3.37 -3.87 62.36
N LYS A 328 -4.04 -4.96 62.74
CA LYS A 328 -4.06 -6.18 61.95
C LYS A 328 -5.43 -6.87 61.91
N PRO A 329 -5.77 -7.61 60.84
CA PRO A 329 -7.04 -8.32 60.71
C PRO A 329 -7.30 -9.35 61.83
N GLU A 330 -6.26 -9.96 62.40
CA GLU A 330 -6.37 -10.99 63.45
C GLU A 330 -6.95 -10.45 64.77
N GLU A 331 -6.99 -9.13 64.94
CA GLU A 331 -7.56 -8.47 66.12
C GLU A 331 -9.11 -8.45 66.10
N ASP A 332 -9.75 -8.78 64.97
CA ASP A 332 -11.20 -8.82 64.81
C ASP A 332 -11.61 -10.09 64.02
N PRO A 333 -12.42 -11.00 64.60
CA PRO A 333 -12.80 -12.25 63.94
C PRO A 333 -13.50 -12.08 62.59
N GLU A 334 -14.27 -11.01 62.40
CA GLU A 334 -14.95 -10.73 61.12
C GLU A 334 -13.96 -10.22 60.07
N LEU A 335 -13.00 -9.39 60.47
CA LEU A 335 -11.95 -8.91 59.56
C LEU A 335 -10.95 -10.00 59.19
N LEU A 336 -10.63 -10.91 60.12
CA LEU A 336 -9.82 -12.08 59.85
C LEU A 336 -10.50 -12.98 58.82
N ALA A 337 -11.77 -13.34 59.04
CA ALA A 337 -12.52 -14.18 58.10
C ALA A 337 -12.65 -13.53 56.71
N LEU A 338 -12.80 -12.21 56.66
CA LEU A 338 -12.88 -11.46 55.41
C LEU A 338 -11.51 -11.39 54.70
N ASN A 339 -10.42 -11.22 55.44
CA ASN A 339 -9.06 -11.27 54.90
C ASN A 339 -8.70 -12.67 54.38
N ASP A 340 -9.01 -13.73 55.14
CA ASP A 340 -8.78 -15.12 54.73
C ASP A 340 -9.55 -15.45 53.44
N LYS A 341 -10.77 -14.92 53.30
CA LYS A 341 -11.55 -15.05 52.07
C LYS A 341 -10.85 -14.40 50.87
N ALA A 342 -10.20 -13.25 51.05
CA ALA A 342 -9.41 -12.64 49.99
C ALA A 342 -8.17 -13.48 49.64
N ASP A 343 -7.51 -14.07 50.64
CA ASP A 343 -6.35 -14.93 50.42
C ASP A 343 -6.70 -16.19 49.64
N VAL A 344 -7.83 -16.83 49.95
CA VAL A 344 -8.36 -17.95 49.16
C VAL A 344 -8.59 -17.54 47.71
N MET A 345 -9.18 -16.36 47.46
CA MET A 345 -9.40 -15.85 46.09
C MET A 345 -8.07 -15.61 45.34
N TYR A 346 -7.06 -15.08 46.02
CA TYR A 346 -5.75 -14.84 45.40
C TYR A 346 -5.02 -16.15 45.07
N GLU A 347 -5.08 -17.15 45.95
CA GLU A 347 -4.49 -18.46 45.70
C GLU A 347 -5.25 -19.21 44.58
N GLU A 348 -6.58 -19.17 44.56
CA GLU A 348 -7.37 -19.75 43.44
C GLU A 348 -7.02 -19.07 42.11
N ALA A 349 -6.90 -17.74 42.09
CA ALA A 349 -6.48 -17.01 40.90
C ALA A 349 -5.05 -17.38 40.46
N LYS A 350 -4.14 -17.61 41.40
CA LYS A 350 -2.76 -18.02 41.11
C LYS A 350 -2.72 -19.42 40.51
N THR A 351 -3.49 -20.36 41.04
CA THR A 351 -3.62 -21.72 40.48
C THR A 351 -4.14 -21.68 39.05
N LEU A 352 -5.20 -20.92 38.78
CA LEU A 352 -5.76 -20.78 37.43
C LEU A 352 -4.75 -20.20 36.43
N LEU A 353 -3.88 -19.29 36.86
CA LEU A 353 -2.81 -18.75 36.00
C LEU A 353 -1.72 -19.79 35.72
N VAL A 354 -1.37 -20.64 36.69
CA VAL A 354 -0.44 -21.76 36.46
C VAL A 354 -1.04 -22.79 35.51
N GLU A 355 -2.32 -23.13 35.67
CA GLU A 355 -3.03 -24.03 34.75
C GLU A 355 -3.12 -23.46 33.33
N ARG A 356 -3.38 -22.15 33.21
CA ARG A 356 -3.34 -21.43 31.94
C ARG A 356 -1.95 -21.53 31.30
N ASP A 357 -0.89 -21.33 32.08
CA ASP A 357 0.50 -21.40 31.58
C ASP A 357 0.85 -22.81 31.11
N ALA A 358 0.42 -23.85 31.84
CA ALA A 358 0.61 -25.24 31.42
C ALA A 358 -0.18 -25.62 30.16
N LEU A 359 -1.30 -24.94 29.88
CA LEU A 359 -2.04 -25.09 28.62
C LEU A 359 -1.32 -24.41 27.45
N PHE A 360 -0.58 -23.32 27.68
CA PHE A 360 0.26 -22.71 26.64
C PHE A 360 1.34 -23.68 26.16
N ASP A 361 1.95 -24.45 27.06
CA ASP A 361 2.93 -25.49 26.72
C ASP A 361 2.34 -26.65 25.89
N GLN A 362 1.01 -26.80 25.90
CA GLN A 362 0.25 -27.82 25.16
C GLN A 362 -0.47 -27.25 23.94
N SER A 363 -0.07 -26.06 23.47
CA SER A 363 -0.70 -25.43 22.30
C SER A 363 -0.69 -26.39 21.11
N PRO A 364 -1.84 -26.62 20.45
CA PRO A 364 -1.87 -27.27 19.15
C PRO A 364 -0.93 -26.55 18.17
N PRO A 365 -0.36 -27.25 17.17
CA PRO A 365 0.35 -26.58 16.09
C PRO A 365 -0.59 -25.57 15.43
N ALA A 366 -0.11 -24.34 15.25
CA ALA A 366 -0.91 -23.30 14.63
C ALA A 366 -1.00 -23.54 13.11
N PRO A 367 -2.18 -23.39 12.48
CA PRO A 367 -2.23 -23.24 11.03
C PRO A 367 -1.43 -22.00 10.63
N GLY A 368 -1.13 -21.88 9.33
CA GLY A 368 -0.71 -20.58 8.83
C GLY A 368 -1.82 -19.55 9.10
N TYR A 369 -1.45 -18.32 9.41
CA TYR A 369 -2.41 -17.22 9.55
C TYR A 369 -2.08 -16.10 8.57
N ALA A 370 -3.12 -15.42 8.09
CA ALA A 370 -3.02 -14.25 7.24
C ALA A 370 -3.86 -13.10 7.80
N MET A 371 -3.36 -11.88 7.61
CA MET A 371 -4.21 -10.71 7.70
C MET A 371 -5.03 -10.61 6.41
N ALA A 372 -6.34 -10.45 6.51
CA ALA A 372 -7.24 -10.47 5.37
C ALA A 372 -8.54 -9.72 5.64
N MET A 373 -9.30 -9.46 4.58
CA MET A 373 -10.69 -9.02 4.67
C MET A 373 -11.62 -10.24 4.73
N GLN A 374 -12.80 -10.05 5.32
CA GLN A 374 -13.89 -11.00 5.26
C GLN A 374 -15.21 -10.25 5.02
N GLU A 375 -16.12 -10.81 4.23
CA GLU A 375 -17.44 -10.22 4.04
C GLU A 375 -18.27 -10.27 5.32
N SER A 376 -18.87 -9.13 5.67
CA SER A 376 -19.73 -9.04 6.84
C SER A 376 -21.06 -9.76 6.60
N LYS A 377 -21.61 -10.35 7.65
CA LYS A 377 -22.94 -10.97 7.63
C LYS A 377 -24.08 -9.94 7.66
N MET A 378 -23.78 -8.69 8.01
CA MET A 378 -24.75 -7.61 8.14
C MET A 378 -24.20 -6.38 7.40
N PRO A 379 -24.29 -6.37 6.07
CA PRO A 379 -23.73 -5.29 5.29
C PRO A 379 -24.74 -4.12 5.25
N GLU A 380 -24.26 -2.89 5.41
CA GLU A 380 -25.09 -1.71 5.67
C GLU A 380 -24.62 -0.49 4.86
N ASP A 381 -25.59 0.37 4.51
CA ASP A 381 -25.33 1.68 3.91
C ASP A 381 -24.77 2.66 4.94
N CYS A 382 -24.10 3.72 4.50
CA CYS A 382 -23.36 4.61 5.40
C CYS A 382 -24.04 5.96 5.58
N HIS A 383 -24.15 6.43 6.81
CA HIS A 383 -24.51 7.82 7.09
C HIS A 383 -23.37 8.77 6.73
N VAL A 384 -23.72 9.88 6.05
CA VAL A 384 -22.81 11.03 5.96
C VAL A 384 -22.47 11.51 7.37
N ARG A 385 -21.19 11.74 7.65
CA ARG A 385 -20.77 12.40 8.90
C ARG A 385 -20.56 13.88 8.63
N VAL A 386 -21.44 14.70 9.19
CA VAL A 386 -21.44 16.14 8.93
C VAL A 386 -20.09 16.73 9.38
N ARG A 387 -19.37 17.36 8.46
CA ARG A 387 -17.99 17.86 8.70
C ARG A 387 -16.99 16.80 9.17
N GLY A 388 -17.26 15.53 8.91
CA GLY A 388 -16.44 14.40 9.34
C GLY A 388 -16.58 14.04 10.82
N VAL A 389 -17.51 14.66 11.55
CA VAL A 389 -17.75 14.38 12.97
C VAL A 389 -18.54 13.08 13.09
N HIS A 390 -17.91 12.02 13.60
CA HIS A 390 -18.48 10.67 13.58
C HIS A 390 -19.84 10.55 14.29
N THR A 391 -20.09 11.36 15.32
CA THR A 391 -21.37 11.37 16.05
C THR A 391 -22.49 12.18 15.39
N ASP A 392 -22.17 12.99 14.37
CA ASP A 392 -23.15 13.85 13.68
C ASP A 392 -23.57 13.21 12.35
N CYS A 393 -24.63 12.40 12.41
CA CYS A 393 -25.15 11.65 11.27
C CYS A 393 -26.13 12.48 10.43
N GLY A 394 -25.84 12.60 9.14
CA GLY A 394 -26.74 13.12 8.12
C GLY A 394 -27.45 12.00 7.36
N ASP A 395 -27.74 12.28 6.08
CA ASP A 395 -28.44 11.37 5.17
C ASP A 395 -27.71 10.01 5.04
N VAL A 396 -28.50 8.95 4.83
CA VAL A 396 -28.00 7.62 4.50
C VAL A 396 -27.65 7.58 3.02
N ILE A 397 -26.41 7.18 2.72
CA ILE A 397 -25.91 7.04 1.36
C ILE A 397 -25.79 5.55 1.02
N PRO A 398 -26.48 5.10 -0.04
CA PRO A 398 -26.32 3.74 -0.55
C PRO A 398 -24.87 3.44 -0.92
N ARG A 399 -24.44 2.21 -0.67
CA ARG A 399 -23.15 1.71 -1.14
C ARG A 399 -23.00 1.89 -2.65
N GLY A 400 -21.82 2.29 -3.08
CA GLY A 400 -21.64 2.66 -4.47
C GLY A 400 -20.23 3.08 -4.85
N ARG A 401 -20.14 3.94 -5.85
CA ARG A 401 -18.90 4.36 -6.52
C ARG A 401 -18.80 5.88 -6.58
N LEU A 402 -17.67 6.35 -7.10
CA LEU A 402 -17.54 7.74 -7.55
C LEU A 402 -18.51 8.01 -8.71
N THR A 403 -19.28 9.09 -8.60
CA THR A 403 -20.28 9.57 -9.57
C THR A 403 -19.73 10.65 -10.50
N ILE A 404 -18.43 10.93 -10.40
CA ILE A 404 -17.66 11.84 -11.26
C ILE A 404 -17.88 11.52 -12.75
N PRO A 405 -18.05 12.54 -13.64
CA PRO A 405 -18.15 12.33 -15.07
C PRO A 405 -16.97 11.54 -15.66
N GLY A 406 -17.27 10.65 -16.62
CA GLY A 406 -16.28 9.80 -17.29
C GLY A 406 -16.03 8.45 -16.61
N MET A 407 -16.44 8.28 -15.35
CA MET A 407 -16.34 7.00 -14.66
C MET A 407 -17.40 5.99 -15.15
N PRO A 408 -17.05 4.69 -15.25
CA PRO A 408 -18.01 3.66 -15.65
C PRO A 408 -19.13 3.48 -14.61
N ALA A 409 -20.25 2.88 -15.04
CA ALA A 409 -21.28 2.43 -14.13
C ALA A 409 -20.75 1.31 -13.21
N LEU A 410 -21.28 1.24 -11.98
CA LEU A 410 -21.06 0.13 -11.07
C LEU A 410 -22.16 -0.89 -11.32
N ASP A 411 -21.82 -2.18 -11.26
CA ASP A 411 -22.82 -3.24 -11.26
C ASP A 411 -23.69 -3.16 -9.99
N GLU A 412 -24.89 -3.74 -10.04
CA GLU A 412 -25.81 -3.73 -8.90
C GLU A 412 -25.17 -4.44 -7.69
N ILE A 413 -25.25 -3.80 -6.52
CA ILE A 413 -24.83 -4.38 -5.26
C ILE A 413 -26.05 -5.05 -4.63
N GLY A 414 -26.00 -6.37 -4.45
CA GLY A 414 -27.07 -7.10 -3.79
C GLY A 414 -27.22 -6.67 -2.32
N GLY A 415 -28.44 -6.72 -1.79
CA GLY A 415 -28.71 -6.27 -0.41
C GLY A 415 -27.90 -7.00 0.67
N GLY A 416 -27.50 -8.26 0.41
CA GLY A 416 -26.66 -9.07 1.30
C GLY A 416 -25.17 -9.08 0.95
N GLU A 417 -24.73 -8.26 0.00
CA GLU A 417 -23.33 -8.19 -0.43
C GLU A 417 -22.66 -6.94 0.12
N SER A 418 -21.36 -6.97 0.33
CA SER A 418 -20.59 -5.79 0.74
C SER A 418 -20.47 -4.73 -0.36
N GLY A 419 -20.45 -5.15 -1.63
CA GLY A 419 -20.09 -4.31 -2.77
C GLY A 419 -18.60 -4.34 -3.12
N ARG A 420 -17.74 -5.03 -2.35
CA ARG A 420 -16.28 -5.09 -2.63
C ARG A 420 -15.98 -5.76 -3.97
N ARG A 421 -16.74 -6.81 -4.33
CA ARG A 421 -16.59 -7.50 -5.61
C ARG A 421 -16.88 -6.57 -6.79
N GLN A 422 -17.99 -5.82 -6.72
CA GLN A 422 -18.38 -4.84 -7.73
C GLN A 422 -17.37 -3.69 -7.80
N LEU A 423 -16.89 -3.20 -6.65
CA LEU A 423 -15.86 -2.18 -6.60
C LEU A 423 -14.56 -2.63 -7.27
N ALA A 424 -14.13 -3.87 -7.00
CA ALA A 424 -12.96 -4.47 -7.63
C ALA A 424 -13.08 -4.49 -9.17
N ASP A 425 -14.22 -4.94 -9.69
CA ASP A 425 -14.48 -4.97 -11.13
C ASP A 425 -14.62 -3.57 -11.75
N TRP A 426 -15.19 -2.61 -11.01
CA TRP A 426 -15.29 -1.22 -11.44
C TRP A 426 -13.95 -0.50 -11.54
N LEU A 427 -13.05 -0.74 -10.57
CA LEU A 427 -11.70 -0.18 -10.56
C LEU A 427 -10.92 -0.59 -11.81
N VAL A 428 -11.02 -1.84 -12.23
CA VAL A 428 -10.22 -2.39 -13.36
C VAL A 428 -10.98 -2.50 -14.66
N SER A 429 -12.17 -1.88 -14.74
CA SER A 429 -12.95 -1.82 -15.96
C SER A 429 -12.14 -1.15 -17.08
N GLU A 430 -12.17 -1.71 -18.29
CA GLU A 430 -11.54 -1.07 -19.48
C GLU A 430 -12.14 0.32 -19.79
N LYS A 431 -13.34 0.60 -19.27
CA LYS A 431 -14.00 1.91 -19.38
C LYS A 431 -13.53 2.90 -18.32
N ASN A 432 -12.74 2.46 -17.33
CA ASN A 432 -12.17 3.33 -16.32
C ASN A 432 -11.01 4.16 -16.94
N PRO A 433 -11.10 5.50 -16.95
CA PRO A 433 -10.10 6.33 -17.64
C PRO A 433 -8.78 6.47 -16.89
N LEU A 434 -8.69 6.01 -15.62
CA LEU A 434 -7.54 6.28 -14.75
C LEU A 434 -6.64 5.07 -14.55
N THR A 435 -7.20 3.90 -14.24
CA THR A 435 -6.42 2.74 -13.74
C THR A 435 -5.25 2.36 -14.65
N ALA A 436 -5.48 2.24 -15.96
CA ALA A 436 -4.42 1.94 -16.91
C ALA A 436 -3.39 3.08 -17.03
N ARG A 437 -3.84 4.35 -17.09
CA ARG A 437 -2.95 5.51 -17.18
C ARG A 437 -2.06 5.66 -15.94
N VAL A 438 -2.63 5.46 -14.76
CA VAL A 438 -1.91 5.55 -13.48
C VAL A 438 -0.84 4.47 -13.41
N MET A 439 -1.17 3.23 -13.74
CA MET A 439 -0.20 2.14 -13.71
C MET A 439 0.90 2.33 -14.75
N VAL A 440 0.56 2.70 -15.98
CA VAL A 440 1.54 3.04 -17.03
C VAL A 440 2.46 4.16 -16.59
N ASN A 441 1.92 5.23 -16.03
CA ASN A 441 2.72 6.36 -15.55
C ASN A 441 3.67 5.97 -14.42
N ARG A 442 3.26 5.05 -13.54
CA ARG A 442 4.12 4.50 -12.49
C ARG A 442 5.23 3.63 -13.04
N VAL A 443 4.95 2.73 -13.97
CA VAL A 443 5.99 1.93 -14.64
C VAL A 443 6.98 2.85 -15.35
N TRP A 444 6.49 3.86 -16.06
CA TRP A 444 7.32 4.89 -16.70
C TRP A 444 8.18 5.64 -15.68
N TYR A 445 7.59 6.08 -14.57
CA TYR A 445 8.31 6.72 -13.47
C TYR A 445 9.42 5.83 -12.92
N GLN A 446 9.16 4.53 -12.69
CA GLN A 446 10.17 3.62 -12.16
C GLN A 446 11.32 3.35 -13.14
N LEU A 447 11.10 3.47 -14.45
CA LEU A 447 12.13 3.24 -15.47
C LEU A 447 12.91 4.51 -15.82
N PHE A 448 12.25 5.66 -15.91
CA PHE A 448 12.87 6.94 -16.29
C PHE A 448 13.22 7.86 -15.12
N GLY A 449 12.77 7.55 -13.90
CA GLY A 449 12.91 8.42 -12.71
C GLY A 449 11.98 9.64 -12.68
N ARG A 450 11.10 9.76 -13.68
CA ARG A 450 10.10 10.83 -13.81
C ARG A 450 8.93 10.33 -14.64
N GLY A 451 7.71 10.43 -14.14
CA GLY A 451 6.49 10.05 -14.84
C GLY A 451 6.13 11.03 -15.97
N LEU A 452 5.39 10.54 -16.96
CA LEU A 452 4.75 11.39 -17.98
C LEU A 452 3.84 12.42 -17.31
N VAL A 453 3.13 12.00 -16.27
CA VAL A 453 2.49 12.84 -15.27
C VAL A 453 3.40 12.89 -14.05
N ARG A 454 3.95 14.06 -13.75
CA ARG A 454 4.93 14.23 -12.66
C ARG A 454 4.32 13.96 -11.28
N THR A 455 3.05 14.29 -11.09
CA THR A 455 2.29 14.04 -9.86
C THR A 455 1.74 12.61 -9.87
N VAL A 456 2.61 11.64 -9.58
CA VAL A 456 2.33 10.19 -9.74
C VAL A 456 1.08 9.72 -8.98
N ASP A 457 0.74 10.37 -7.86
CA ASP A 457 -0.42 10.03 -7.03
C ASP A 457 -1.58 11.05 -7.09
N ASN A 458 -1.52 12.01 -8.02
CA ASN A 458 -2.58 13.00 -8.19
C ASN A 458 -2.81 13.32 -9.68
N PHE A 459 -3.87 12.73 -10.23
CA PHE A 459 -4.40 12.94 -11.57
C PHE A 459 -5.62 13.88 -11.55
N GLY A 460 -5.96 14.42 -10.38
CA GLY A 460 -7.03 15.40 -10.19
C GLY A 460 -6.68 16.79 -10.73
N VAL A 461 -7.55 17.76 -10.45
CA VAL A 461 -7.45 19.17 -10.88
C VAL A 461 -6.17 19.85 -10.40
N THR A 462 -5.64 19.44 -9.24
CA THR A 462 -4.39 19.99 -8.70
C THR A 462 -3.15 19.21 -9.12
N GLY A 463 -3.33 18.11 -9.86
CA GLY A 463 -2.25 17.36 -10.51
C GLY A 463 -1.70 18.07 -11.74
N GLU A 464 -0.54 17.63 -12.21
CA GLU A 464 0.03 18.12 -13.48
C GLU A 464 -0.58 17.41 -14.69
N ALA A 465 -0.65 18.12 -15.82
CA ALA A 465 -0.95 17.49 -17.10
C ALA A 465 0.22 16.62 -17.58
N PRO A 466 -0.03 15.56 -18.36
CA PRO A 466 1.03 14.74 -18.93
C PRO A 466 1.89 15.56 -19.90
N THR A 467 3.20 15.33 -19.89
CA THR A 467 4.10 15.89 -20.90
C THR A 467 3.84 15.30 -22.28
N HIS A 468 3.39 14.04 -22.33
CA HIS A 468 3.07 13.30 -23.57
C HIS A 468 1.67 12.66 -23.45
N PRO A 469 0.58 13.44 -23.59
CA PRO A 469 -0.80 12.93 -23.42
C PRO A 469 -1.12 11.78 -24.38
N GLU A 470 -0.72 11.91 -25.65
CA GLU A 470 -0.98 10.89 -26.67
C GLU A 470 -0.20 9.60 -26.42
N LEU A 471 1.07 9.71 -25.97
CA LEU A 471 1.87 8.55 -25.59
C LEU A 471 1.28 7.84 -24.36
N LEU A 472 0.78 8.59 -23.37
CA LEU A 472 0.15 8.01 -22.19
C LEU A 472 -1.10 7.20 -22.57
N ASP A 473 -1.94 7.74 -23.45
CA ASP A 473 -3.14 7.06 -23.95
C ASP A 473 -2.82 5.86 -24.84
N PHE A 474 -1.79 5.98 -25.69
CA PHE A 474 -1.25 4.88 -26.48
C PHE A 474 -0.79 3.73 -25.57
N LEU A 475 0.08 4.02 -24.60
CA LEU A 475 0.60 3.02 -23.66
C LEU A 475 -0.51 2.41 -22.80
N ALA A 476 -1.48 3.21 -22.34
CA ALA A 476 -2.62 2.70 -21.59
C ALA A 476 -3.48 1.74 -22.45
N THR A 477 -3.69 2.07 -23.73
CA THR A 477 -4.41 1.21 -24.67
C THR A 477 -3.65 -0.09 -24.93
N GLN A 478 -2.34 -0.01 -25.20
CA GLN A 478 -1.47 -1.17 -25.42
C GLN A 478 -1.42 -2.08 -24.19
N PHE A 479 -1.30 -1.48 -23.00
CA PHE A 479 -1.25 -2.20 -21.73
C PHE A 479 -2.50 -3.06 -21.51
N VAL A 480 -3.67 -2.51 -21.81
CA VAL A 480 -4.95 -3.23 -21.67
C VAL A 480 -5.15 -4.27 -22.77
N ARG A 481 -4.94 -3.89 -24.04
CA ARG A 481 -5.35 -4.71 -25.20
C ARG A 481 -4.31 -5.73 -25.66
N GLU A 482 -3.06 -5.30 -25.78
CA GLU A 482 -1.98 -6.12 -26.35
C GLU A 482 -1.19 -6.84 -25.24
N ASP A 483 -0.84 -6.11 -24.18
CA ASP A 483 -0.10 -6.67 -23.07
C ASP A 483 -1.01 -7.46 -22.11
N GLN A 484 -2.34 -7.35 -22.25
CA GLN A 484 -3.34 -8.01 -21.42
C GLN A 484 -3.10 -7.79 -19.92
N TRP A 485 -2.79 -6.54 -19.56
CA TRP A 485 -2.43 -6.09 -18.22
C TRP A 485 -1.12 -6.68 -17.64
N SER A 486 -0.28 -7.31 -18.47
CA SER A 486 1.05 -7.79 -18.05
C SER A 486 2.00 -6.62 -17.78
N VAL A 487 2.49 -6.53 -16.55
CA VAL A 487 3.48 -5.52 -16.15
C VAL A 487 4.82 -5.85 -16.80
N LYS A 488 5.21 -7.14 -16.88
CA LYS A 488 6.48 -7.52 -17.51
C LYS A 488 6.52 -7.14 -18.99
N ARG A 489 5.43 -7.33 -19.74
CA ARG A 489 5.35 -6.93 -21.16
C ARG A 489 5.44 -5.42 -21.34
N LEU A 490 4.73 -4.65 -20.50
CA LEU A 490 4.84 -3.19 -20.52
C LEU A 490 6.28 -2.72 -20.23
N VAL A 491 6.93 -3.32 -19.23
CA VAL A 491 8.34 -3.05 -18.90
C VAL A 491 9.24 -3.38 -20.07
N LYS A 492 9.14 -4.58 -20.65
CA LYS A 492 9.91 -4.98 -21.83
C LYS A 492 9.72 -3.98 -22.97
N ARG A 493 8.48 -3.63 -23.29
CA ARG A 493 8.13 -2.68 -24.35
C ARG A 493 8.85 -1.33 -24.18
N ILE A 494 8.93 -0.81 -22.95
CA ILE A 494 9.62 0.45 -22.65
C ILE A 494 11.15 0.29 -22.72
N LEU A 495 11.70 -0.81 -22.21
CA LEU A 495 13.16 -1.06 -22.20
C LEU A 495 13.74 -1.26 -23.60
N LEU A 496 12.94 -1.77 -24.54
CA LEU A 496 13.33 -1.95 -25.95
C LEU A 496 13.29 -0.66 -26.77
N THR A 497 12.76 0.44 -26.22
CA THR A 497 12.77 1.74 -26.89
C THR A 497 14.19 2.28 -27.01
N ARG A 498 14.49 2.98 -28.11
CA ARG A 498 15.74 3.72 -28.23
C ARG A 498 15.83 4.81 -27.18
N THR A 499 14.70 5.45 -26.89
CA THR A 499 14.56 6.50 -25.86
C THR A 499 15.09 6.06 -24.49
N TRP A 500 14.72 4.87 -24.02
CA TRP A 500 15.22 4.36 -22.73
C TRP A 500 16.73 4.02 -22.77
N GLN A 501 17.22 3.63 -23.93
CA GLN A 501 18.61 3.23 -24.16
C GLN A 501 19.56 4.42 -24.44
N LEU A 502 19.07 5.65 -24.41
CA LEU A 502 19.90 6.84 -24.60
C LEU A 502 20.99 6.98 -23.51
N ALA A 503 22.08 7.65 -23.87
CA ALA A 503 23.12 8.10 -22.95
C ALA A 503 22.57 9.19 -22.01
N SER A 504 23.19 9.35 -20.85
CA SER A 504 22.84 10.41 -19.87
C SER A 504 23.65 11.70 -20.03
N SER A 505 24.79 11.59 -20.71
CA SER A 505 25.79 12.64 -20.96
C SER A 505 26.43 12.40 -22.33
N ASP A 506 27.06 13.45 -22.88
CA ASP A 506 27.87 13.42 -24.12
C ASP A 506 29.19 12.65 -23.90
N GLU A 507 29.10 11.39 -23.49
CA GLU A 507 30.23 10.45 -23.32
C GLU A 507 30.32 9.48 -24.50
N SER A 508 29.69 9.80 -25.63
CA SER A 508 29.90 9.09 -26.89
C SER A 508 31.38 9.18 -27.27
N GLY A 509 32.16 8.17 -26.87
CA GLY A 509 33.14 7.37 -27.63
C GLY A 509 34.12 8.03 -28.61
N GLU A 510 33.89 9.22 -29.14
CA GLU A 510 34.89 10.06 -29.78
C GLU A 510 35.58 10.91 -28.71
N ALA A 511 36.18 10.23 -27.74
CA ALA A 511 37.39 10.73 -27.12
C ALA A 511 38.44 10.81 -28.24
N THR A 512 38.47 11.93 -28.96
CA THR A 512 39.70 12.40 -29.58
C THR A 512 40.77 12.27 -28.51
N ARG A 513 41.79 11.45 -28.78
CA ARG A 513 42.99 11.25 -27.97
C ARG A 513 43.85 12.53 -27.87
N ASP A 514 43.24 13.70 -27.78
CA ASP A 514 43.93 14.95 -27.51
C ASP A 514 43.52 15.43 -26.12
N ARG A 515 44.44 15.26 -25.15
CA ARG A 515 44.40 15.86 -23.81
C ARG A 515 44.63 17.37 -23.89
N ARG A 516 43.90 18.06 -24.74
CA ARG A 516 43.82 19.52 -24.74
C ARG A 516 42.38 19.85 -24.46
N GLY A 517 42.15 20.54 -23.34
CA GLY A 517 40.84 21.04 -22.98
C GLY A 517 40.20 21.86 -24.11
N PRO A 518 38.90 22.17 -24.00
CA PRO A 518 38.16 22.83 -25.07
C PRO A 518 38.87 24.12 -25.48
N ARG A 519 39.10 24.31 -26.79
CA ARG A 519 39.53 25.60 -27.31
C ARG A 519 38.38 26.59 -27.18
N GLU A 520 38.65 27.77 -26.62
CA GLU A 520 37.71 28.89 -26.64
C GLU A 520 37.33 29.19 -28.11
N GLY A 521 36.09 28.91 -28.48
CA GLY A 521 35.58 29.08 -29.85
C GLY A 521 34.41 28.15 -30.23
N ASP A 522 34.30 26.96 -29.61
CA ASP A 522 33.23 25.99 -29.92
C ASP A 522 32.02 26.12 -28.97
N GLU A 523 31.38 27.29 -28.94
CA GLU A 523 30.11 27.49 -28.21
C GLU A 523 28.92 26.75 -28.86
N ALA A 524 29.05 26.36 -30.14
CA ALA A 524 27.97 25.71 -30.89
C ALA A 524 27.73 24.23 -30.49
N THR A 525 28.73 23.51 -29.98
CA THR A 525 28.59 22.11 -29.55
C THR A 525 28.14 21.97 -28.09
N ARG A 526 28.32 22.99 -27.25
CA ARG A 526 27.70 23.05 -25.91
C ARG A 526 26.21 23.35 -25.95
N ASN A 527 25.74 23.96 -27.03
CA ASN A 527 24.36 24.41 -27.26
C ASN A 527 23.57 23.53 -28.25
N GLY A 528 24.14 22.41 -28.72
CA GLY A 528 23.58 21.59 -29.80
C GLY A 528 22.64 20.45 -29.37
N HIS A 529 22.64 20.09 -28.09
CA HIS A 529 21.72 19.12 -27.49
C HIS A 529 20.67 19.85 -26.65
N GLY A 530 19.55 19.20 -26.35
CA GLY A 530 18.34 19.80 -25.77
C GLY A 530 18.46 20.54 -24.42
N SER A 531 19.65 20.77 -23.89
CA SER A 531 19.93 21.39 -22.59
C SER A 531 19.43 22.83 -22.46
N GLY A 532 19.38 23.59 -23.57
CA GLY A 532 18.84 24.96 -23.57
C GLY A 532 17.31 25.04 -23.69
N VAL A 533 16.69 24.00 -24.27
CA VAL A 533 15.24 23.97 -24.57
C VAL A 533 14.47 23.20 -23.49
N ASP A 534 15.00 22.08 -23.02
CA ASP A 534 14.46 21.26 -21.92
C ASP A 534 15.57 20.88 -20.91
N PRO A 535 16.03 21.83 -20.08
CA PRO A 535 17.09 21.59 -19.09
C PRO A 535 16.72 20.50 -18.07
N GLY A 536 15.43 20.38 -17.76
CA GLY A 536 14.88 19.42 -16.79
C GLY A 536 14.68 18.01 -17.35
N ASN A 537 15.01 17.78 -18.62
CA ASN A 537 14.81 16.51 -19.34
C ASN A 537 13.39 15.95 -19.18
N SER A 538 12.39 16.84 -19.21
CA SER A 538 10.96 16.49 -19.15
C SER A 538 10.43 15.86 -20.45
N LEU A 539 11.18 16.04 -21.54
CA LEU A 539 10.92 15.48 -22.86
C LEU A 539 11.79 14.26 -23.18
N TYR A 540 12.59 13.78 -22.22
CA TYR A 540 13.35 12.52 -22.32
C TYR A 540 14.34 12.44 -23.49
N TRP A 541 14.91 13.57 -23.93
CA TRP A 541 15.91 13.64 -24.99
C TRP A 541 17.26 13.02 -24.59
N ARG A 542 17.41 12.58 -23.33
CA ARG A 542 18.51 11.78 -22.80
C ARG A 542 18.06 10.90 -21.64
N ALA A 543 18.89 9.96 -21.19
CA ALA A 543 18.63 9.23 -19.96
C ALA A 543 18.84 10.10 -18.71
N ASN A 544 17.98 9.95 -17.71
CA ASN A 544 18.14 10.61 -16.41
C ASN A 544 19.20 9.90 -15.57
N LEU A 545 20.08 10.67 -14.93
CA LEU A 545 20.93 10.16 -13.85
C LEU A 545 20.06 9.93 -12.62
N ARG A 546 20.19 8.74 -12.03
CA ARG A 546 19.40 8.33 -10.86
C ARG A 546 20.33 7.92 -9.73
N ARG A 547 19.94 8.27 -8.51
CA ARG A 547 20.56 7.71 -7.31
C ARG A 547 20.16 6.24 -7.20
N LEU A 548 21.07 5.42 -6.72
CA LEU A 548 20.76 4.03 -6.41
C LEU A 548 19.91 4.01 -5.12
N GLU A 549 18.83 3.25 -5.14
CA GLU A 549 18.00 3.02 -3.95
C GLU A 549 18.80 2.33 -2.85
N VAL A 550 18.48 2.64 -1.58
CA VAL A 550 19.20 2.07 -0.43
C VAL A 550 19.15 0.54 -0.40
N GLU A 551 18.04 -0.07 -0.82
CA GLU A 551 17.89 -1.52 -0.87
C GLU A 551 18.86 -2.15 -1.87
N SER A 552 18.89 -1.65 -3.10
CA SER A 552 19.85 -2.09 -4.13
C SER A 552 21.30 -1.78 -3.73
N PHE A 553 21.56 -0.70 -3.01
CA PHE A 553 22.89 -0.38 -2.51
C PHE A 553 23.36 -1.42 -1.47
N ARG A 554 22.55 -1.68 -0.44
CA ARG A 554 22.87 -2.69 0.60
C ARG A 554 23.03 -4.07 -0.03
N ASP A 555 22.11 -4.46 -0.91
CA ASP A 555 22.16 -5.76 -1.58
C ASP A 555 23.41 -5.91 -2.46
N ALA A 556 23.80 -4.86 -3.18
CA ALA A 556 25.04 -4.85 -3.96
C ALA A 556 26.29 -5.04 -3.07
N VAL A 557 26.35 -4.37 -1.91
CA VAL A 557 27.47 -4.55 -0.96
C VAL A 557 27.54 -5.99 -0.44
N LEU A 558 26.39 -6.58 -0.10
CA LEU A 558 26.33 -7.97 0.35
C LEU A 558 26.69 -8.95 -0.78
N GLN A 559 26.27 -8.69 -2.01
CA GLN A 559 26.57 -9.54 -3.16
C GLN A 559 28.07 -9.50 -3.49
N ILE A 560 28.67 -8.30 -3.57
CA ILE A 560 30.09 -8.12 -3.88
C ILE A 560 30.98 -8.75 -2.80
N SER A 561 30.54 -8.73 -1.54
CA SER A 561 31.25 -9.37 -0.43
C SER A 561 31.01 -10.89 -0.31
N GLY A 562 30.15 -11.46 -1.16
CA GLY A 562 29.79 -12.89 -1.14
C GLY A 562 28.94 -13.30 0.07
N GLN A 563 28.26 -12.35 0.71
CA GLN A 563 27.44 -12.57 1.91
C GLN A 563 25.93 -12.55 1.65
N LEU A 564 25.48 -12.10 0.47
CA LEU A 564 24.06 -12.03 0.14
C LEU A 564 23.47 -13.44 0.01
N ASP A 565 22.46 -13.73 0.83
CA ASP A 565 21.59 -14.87 0.67
C ASP A 565 20.43 -14.50 -0.26
N LEU A 566 20.32 -15.21 -1.37
CA LEU A 566 19.26 -15.02 -2.35
C LEU A 566 18.02 -15.86 -2.04
N SER A 567 18.05 -16.76 -1.05
CA SER A 567 16.82 -17.45 -0.64
C SER A 567 15.89 -16.46 0.08
N PRO A 568 14.57 -16.52 -0.15
CA PRO A 568 13.61 -15.92 0.77
C PRO A 568 13.77 -16.56 2.16
N PRO A 569 13.49 -15.82 3.26
CA PRO A 569 13.60 -16.36 4.61
C PRO A 569 12.63 -17.53 4.83
N ALA A 570 13.11 -18.66 5.33
CA ALA A 570 12.30 -19.87 5.52
C ALA A 570 11.17 -19.70 6.55
N GLU A 571 11.38 -18.86 7.56
CA GLU A 571 10.46 -18.61 8.68
C GLU A 571 9.64 -17.30 8.50
N GLY A 572 9.72 -16.67 7.32
CA GLY A 572 8.90 -15.52 6.92
C GLY A 572 9.52 -14.17 7.31
N SER A 573 9.27 -13.70 8.53
CA SER A 573 9.83 -12.44 9.03
C SER A 573 10.40 -12.58 10.44
N LEU A 574 11.57 -11.95 10.63
CA LEU A 574 12.26 -11.83 11.91
C LEU A 574 11.36 -11.24 13.02
N LEU A 575 10.44 -10.32 12.68
CA LEU A 575 9.49 -9.78 13.65
C LEU A 575 8.39 -10.77 14.03
N ALA A 576 7.97 -11.62 13.09
CA ALA A 576 6.91 -12.59 13.33
C ALA A 576 7.36 -13.66 14.35
N GLU A 577 8.62 -14.09 14.27
CA GLU A 577 9.23 -15.04 15.21
C GLU A 577 9.37 -14.43 16.62
N THR A 578 9.84 -13.19 16.70
CA THR A 578 10.25 -12.56 17.98
C THR A 578 9.09 -11.87 18.72
N PHE A 579 8.10 -11.33 18.00
CA PHE A 579 7.09 -10.41 18.55
C PHE A 579 5.63 -10.82 18.32
N LEU A 580 5.33 -12.10 18.10
CA LEU A 580 3.94 -12.56 17.96
C LEU A 580 3.08 -12.10 19.16
N GLY A 581 2.12 -11.21 18.89
CA GLY A 581 1.22 -10.65 19.93
C GLY A 581 1.86 -9.63 20.89
N LYS A 582 3.06 -9.12 20.59
CA LYS A 582 3.75 -8.12 21.42
C LYS A 582 3.78 -6.74 20.75
N GLU A 583 3.87 -5.70 21.57
CA GLU A 583 4.25 -4.38 21.08
C GLU A 583 5.76 -4.32 20.87
N TYR A 584 6.16 -3.68 19.77
CA TYR A 584 7.58 -3.47 19.53
C TYR A 584 8.17 -2.58 20.64
N GLY A 585 9.19 -3.08 21.32
CA GLY A 585 9.89 -2.35 22.39
C GLY A 585 9.25 -2.41 23.77
N SER A 586 8.32 -3.34 24.03
CA SER A 586 7.75 -3.56 25.37
C SER A 586 8.77 -3.98 26.43
N ALA A 587 9.93 -4.53 26.02
CA ALA A 587 11.08 -4.78 26.88
C ALA A 587 12.38 -4.27 26.22
N SER A 588 13.30 -3.72 27.02
CA SER A 588 14.58 -3.17 26.53
C SER A 588 15.53 -4.24 25.96
N SER A 589 15.45 -5.48 26.46
CA SER A 589 16.19 -6.62 25.93
C SER A 589 15.82 -6.96 24.49
N ASP A 590 14.55 -6.80 24.14
CA ASP A 590 14.00 -7.25 22.86
C ASP A 590 14.50 -6.36 21.72
N ARG A 591 14.67 -5.04 21.98
CA ARG A 591 15.28 -4.10 21.02
C ARG A 591 16.75 -4.40 20.76
N VAL A 592 17.53 -4.65 21.82
CA VAL A 592 18.98 -4.90 21.70
C VAL A 592 19.26 -6.18 20.92
N ASN A 593 18.41 -7.20 21.03
CA ASN A 593 18.54 -8.43 20.26
C ASN A 593 18.13 -8.22 18.80
N PHE A 594 17.04 -7.49 18.55
CA PHE A 594 16.57 -7.20 17.20
C PHE A 594 17.58 -6.41 16.34
N ASP A 595 18.24 -5.40 16.91
CA ASP A 595 19.29 -4.65 16.19
C ASP A 595 20.48 -5.54 15.78
N LYS A 596 20.85 -6.50 16.64
CA LYS A 596 21.91 -7.47 16.34
C LYS A 596 21.49 -8.43 15.22
N GLU A 597 20.25 -8.89 15.25
CA GLU A 597 19.68 -9.76 14.24
C GLU A 597 19.61 -9.05 12.87
N ILE A 598 19.17 -7.79 12.83
CA ILE A 598 19.20 -6.95 11.62
C ILE A 598 20.63 -6.81 11.08
N ALA A 599 21.61 -6.54 11.95
CA ALA A 599 23.00 -6.40 11.54
C ALA A 599 23.60 -7.73 11.01
N ALA A 600 23.12 -8.87 11.52
CA ALA A 600 23.49 -10.21 11.06
C ALA A 600 22.66 -10.69 9.86
N TYR A 601 21.60 -9.99 9.48
CA TYR A 601 20.70 -10.39 8.41
C TYR A 601 21.39 -10.37 7.04
N ARG A 602 21.24 -11.45 6.27
CA ARG A 602 21.94 -11.65 4.99
C ARG A 602 21.05 -11.81 3.77
N HIS A 603 19.74 -11.88 3.94
CA HIS A 603 18.82 -11.88 2.80
C HIS A 603 18.74 -10.50 2.14
N ARG A 604 18.10 -10.46 0.96
CA ARG A 604 17.72 -9.23 0.26
C ARG A 604 17.05 -8.24 1.22
N THR A 605 17.37 -6.97 1.04
CA THR A 605 16.88 -5.87 1.89
C THR A 605 15.36 -5.81 1.96
N LEU A 606 14.64 -6.20 0.91
CA LEU A 606 13.17 -6.29 0.88
C LEU A 606 12.59 -7.10 2.07
N TYR A 607 13.30 -8.13 2.51
CA TYR A 607 12.87 -9.00 3.60
C TYR A 607 13.22 -8.46 4.99
N LEU A 608 13.96 -7.34 5.07
CA LEU A 608 14.16 -6.68 6.36
C LEU A 608 12.82 -6.19 6.90
N PRO A 609 12.51 -6.48 8.17
CA PRO A 609 11.28 -6.02 8.79
C PRO A 609 11.23 -4.49 8.83
N ILE A 610 10.13 -3.92 8.35
CA ILE A 610 9.88 -2.48 8.40
C ILE A 610 8.96 -2.15 9.57
N VAL A 611 9.52 -1.52 10.60
CA VAL A 611 8.76 -0.93 11.70
C VAL A 611 8.54 0.55 11.42
N ARG A 612 7.28 1.01 11.30
CA ARG A 612 6.95 2.36 10.78
C ARG A 612 7.65 3.50 11.51
N ASN A 613 7.78 3.39 12.83
CA ASN A 613 8.40 4.43 13.66
C ASN A 613 9.86 4.12 14.03
N GLU A 614 10.42 3.01 13.53
CA GLU A 614 11.75 2.55 13.91
C GLU A 614 12.42 1.78 12.79
N LEU A 615 12.88 2.51 11.78
CA LEU A 615 13.61 1.90 10.67
C LEU A 615 14.97 1.35 11.12
N PRO A 616 15.44 0.24 10.51
CA PRO A 616 16.83 -0.19 10.59
C PRO A 616 17.80 0.97 10.33
N GLU A 617 18.90 1.06 11.09
CA GLU A 617 19.85 2.19 11.02
C GLU A 617 20.40 2.43 9.60
N ILE A 618 20.69 1.36 8.86
CA ILE A 618 21.16 1.45 7.47
C ILE A 618 20.11 2.08 6.54
N LEU A 619 18.81 1.95 6.84
CA LEU A 619 17.74 2.55 6.06
C LEU A 619 17.48 4.01 6.49
N LYS A 620 17.86 4.41 7.71
CA LYS A 620 17.74 5.81 8.18
C LYS A 620 18.79 6.75 7.58
N GLN A 621 19.97 6.23 7.25
CA GLN A 621 21.11 7.04 6.79
C GLN A 621 21.01 7.45 5.32
N PHE A 622 20.12 6.81 4.56
CA PHE A 622 19.86 7.10 3.15
C PHE A 622 18.37 7.43 2.98
N ASP A 623 18.00 8.05 1.86
CA ASP A 623 16.59 8.30 1.55
C ASP A 623 15.87 6.94 1.36
N PHE A 624 15.16 6.50 2.39
CA PHE A 624 14.31 5.30 2.39
C PHE A 624 12.85 5.75 2.23
N ALA A 625 12.26 5.35 1.10
CA ALA A 625 10.96 5.78 0.56
C ALA A 625 10.93 7.23 0.04
#